data_AF-A0A355YH30-F1
#
_entry.id   AF-A0A355YH30-F1
#
_cell.length_a   1.000
_cell.length_b   1.000
_cell.length_c   1.000
_cell.angle_alpha   90.00
_cell.angle_beta   90.00
_cell.angle_gamma   90.00
#
_symmetry.space_group_name_H-M   'P 1'
#
loop_
_entity.id
_entity.type
_entity.pdbx_description
1 polymer ?
#
loop_
_entity_poly.entity_id
_entity_poly.type
_entity_poly.pdbx_seq_one_letter_code
_entity_poly.pdbx_strand_id
1 'polypeptide(L)'
;MHLFPLHADTDLLALHRLAPQRYPLLLESTAAGRQGRWDLLLIADGGQLRLDADGQVRREDDTPVEGRFLDALDRDWQALRTARASADAGVPFRGGWALLLDYELAGQIEPVLRPPHRTDGLPPALALRCPAAVLRDRESG
;
A
#
# COMPACT_ATOMS: atom_id res chain seq x y z
N MET A 1 -6.50 -6.03 -16.99
CA MET A 1 -7.21 -5.39 -15.87
C MET A 1 -8.69 -5.61 -16.06
N HIS A 2 -9.43 -6.02 -15.02
CA HIS A 2 -10.88 -6.18 -15.09
C HIS A 2 -11.53 -5.09 -14.22
N LEU A 3 -12.52 -4.38 -14.75
CA LEU A 3 -13.28 -3.37 -14.03
C LEU A 3 -14.72 -3.86 -13.92
N PHE A 4 -15.26 -3.83 -12.70
CA PHE A 4 -16.63 -4.20 -12.41
C PHE A 4 -17.34 -3.00 -11.79
N PRO A 5 -18.45 -2.50 -12.39
CA PRO A 5 -19.21 -1.43 -11.79
C PRO A 5 -19.84 -1.91 -10.48
N LEU A 6 -19.88 -1.03 -9.49
CA LEU A 6 -20.54 -1.25 -8.20
C LEU A 6 -21.75 -0.31 -8.08
N HIS A 7 -22.61 -0.55 -7.08
CA HIS A 7 -23.67 0.38 -6.77
C HIS A 7 -23.09 1.71 -6.24
N ALA A 8 -23.71 2.82 -6.63
CA ALA A 8 -23.25 4.17 -6.31
C ALA A 8 -23.28 4.51 -4.80
N ASP A 9 -23.99 3.71 -4.00
CA ASP A 9 -24.10 3.84 -2.54
C ASP A 9 -23.02 3.04 -1.78
N THR A 10 -22.04 2.45 -2.50
CA THR A 10 -20.91 1.75 -1.87
C THR A 10 -20.08 2.72 -1.01
N ASP A 11 -20.16 2.56 0.31
CA ASP A 11 -19.40 3.35 1.28
C ASP A 11 -18.02 2.73 1.55
N LEU A 12 -16.97 3.37 1.05
CA LEU A 12 -15.59 2.91 1.21
C LEU A 12 -15.11 2.94 2.67
N LEU A 13 -15.54 3.93 3.45
CA LEU A 13 -15.16 4.06 4.85
C LEU A 13 -15.85 2.98 5.70
N ALA A 14 -17.10 2.66 5.39
CA ALA A 14 -17.81 1.56 6.03
C ALA A 14 -17.12 0.21 5.75
N LEU A 15 -16.68 -0.04 4.52
CA LEU A 15 -15.91 -1.24 4.16
C LEU A 15 -14.58 -1.32 4.92
N HIS A 16 -13.83 -0.21 4.97
CA HIS A 16 -12.60 -0.12 5.75
C HIS A 16 -12.82 -0.49 7.23
N ARG A 17 -13.87 0.06 7.85
CA ARG A 17 -14.24 -0.23 9.24
C ARG A 17 -14.68 -1.67 9.46
N LEU A 18 -15.39 -2.26 8.51
CA LEU A 18 -15.93 -3.62 8.62
C LEU A 18 -14.82 -4.68 8.63
N ALA A 19 -13.80 -4.51 7.79
CA ALA A 19 -12.72 -5.49 7.66
C ALA A 19 -11.37 -4.81 7.38
N PRO A 20 -10.77 -4.13 8.37
CA PRO A 20 -9.57 -3.30 8.17
C PRO A 20 -8.35 -4.10 7.68
N GLN A 21 -8.24 -5.38 8.03
CA GLN A 21 -7.16 -6.23 7.51
C GLN A 21 -7.31 -6.50 6.00
N ARG A 22 -8.55 -6.63 5.51
CA ARG A 22 -8.84 -6.83 4.09
C ARG A 22 -8.78 -5.52 3.30
N TYR A 23 -9.14 -4.42 3.95
CA TYR A 23 -9.18 -3.09 3.35
C TYR A 23 -8.21 -2.14 4.05
N PRO A 24 -6.88 -2.34 3.91
CA PRO A 24 -5.91 -1.72 4.83
C PRO A 24 -5.67 -0.23 4.61
N LEU A 25 -6.01 0.30 3.43
CA LEU A 25 -5.70 1.67 3.07
C LEU A 25 -6.86 2.31 2.29
N LEU A 26 -7.40 3.37 2.87
CA LEU A 26 -8.31 4.31 2.22
C LEU A 26 -7.53 5.60 1.91
N LEU A 27 -7.53 6.01 0.65
CA LEU A 27 -6.98 7.29 0.20
C LEU A 27 -8.12 8.10 -0.40
N GLU A 28 -8.41 9.26 0.19
CA GLU A 28 -9.39 10.21 -0.32
C GLU A 28 -8.68 11.44 -0.85
N SER A 29 -9.10 11.92 -2.01
CA SER A 29 -8.53 13.13 -2.60
C SER A 29 -9.42 14.33 -2.32
N THR A 30 -8.84 15.41 -1.79
CA THR A 30 -9.50 16.71 -1.61
C THR A 30 -9.10 17.73 -2.68
N ALA A 31 -8.17 17.38 -3.57
CA ALA A 31 -7.68 18.26 -4.61
C ALA A 31 -8.71 18.48 -5.72
N ALA A 32 -8.71 19.64 -6.37
CA ALA A 32 -9.47 19.87 -7.60
C ALA A 32 -8.68 19.39 -8.83
N GLY A 33 -9.38 18.94 -9.89
CA GLY A 33 -8.77 18.55 -11.17
C GLY A 33 -8.30 17.08 -11.24
N ARG A 34 -7.44 16.73 -12.20
CA ARG A 34 -7.05 15.32 -12.50
C ARG A 34 -6.43 14.56 -11.33
N GLN A 35 -5.80 15.26 -10.37
CA GLN A 35 -5.23 14.65 -9.16
C GLN A 35 -6.28 14.42 -8.04
N GLY A 36 -7.47 15.01 -8.21
CA GLY A 36 -8.62 15.00 -7.32
C GLY A 36 -9.67 13.92 -7.57
N ARG A 37 -9.57 13.23 -8.70
CA ARG A 37 -10.70 12.50 -9.29
C ARG A 37 -11.08 11.21 -8.57
N TRP A 38 -10.13 10.59 -7.87
CA TRP A 38 -10.30 9.22 -7.37
C TRP A 38 -10.15 9.13 -5.86
N ASP A 39 -11.11 8.46 -5.23
CA ASP A 39 -10.90 7.84 -3.92
C ASP A 39 -10.60 6.35 -4.10
N LEU A 40 -9.71 5.81 -3.28
CA LEU A 40 -9.15 4.47 -3.43
C LEU A 40 -9.29 3.70 -2.12
N LEU A 41 -9.89 2.52 -2.17
CA LEU A 41 -9.83 1.55 -1.08
C LEU A 41 -9.09 0.30 -1.56
N LEU A 42 -7.87 0.10 -1.09
CA LEU A 42 -7.06 -1.06 -1.47
C LEU A 42 -7.60 -2.34 -0.82
N ILE A 43 -7.46 -3.47 -1.53
CA ILE A 43 -7.90 -4.79 -1.06
C ILE A 43 -6.67 -5.68 -0.94
N ALA A 44 -6.34 -6.08 0.30
CA ALA A 44 -5.21 -6.96 0.59
C ALA A 44 -5.52 -8.43 0.31
N ASP A 45 -4.48 -9.19 -0.04
CA ASP A 45 -4.53 -10.66 -0.13
C ASP A 45 -3.83 -11.39 1.04
N GLY A 46 -3.21 -10.63 1.96
CA GLY A 46 -2.54 -11.14 3.15
C GLY A 46 -1.01 -11.18 3.03
N GLY A 47 -0.45 -11.08 1.83
CA GLY A 47 1.01 -10.99 1.67
C GLY A 47 1.55 -9.67 2.21
N GLN A 48 2.67 -9.70 2.93
CA GLN A 48 3.28 -8.46 3.42
C GLN A 48 4.81 -8.51 3.54
N LEU A 49 5.39 -7.31 3.60
CA LEU A 49 6.71 -7.06 4.17
C LEU A 49 6.56 -6.06 5.31
N ARG A 50 7.25 -6.34 6.42
CA ARG A 50 7.24 -5.55 7.64
C ARG A 50 8.67 -5.29 8.06
N LEU A 51 9.03 -4.02 8.28
CA LEU A 51 10.23 -3.69 9.04
C LEU A 51 9.83 -3.59 10.51
N ASP A 52 10.42 -4.41 11.36
CA ASP A 52 10.19 -4.38 12.80
C ASP A 52 11.13 -3.39 13.51
N ALA A 53 10.79 -3.05 14.75
CA ALA A 53 11.56 -2.10 15.56
C ALA A 53 13.00 -2.58 15.88
N ASP A 54 13.25 -3.90 15.79
CA ASP A 54 14.57 -4.53 15.89
C ASP A 54 15.43 -4.37 14.63
N GLY A 55 14.89 -3.74 13.58
CA GLY A 55 15.54 -3.51 12.30
C GLY A 55 15.47 -4.70 11.35
N GLN A 56 14.79 -5.79 11.70
CA GLN A 56 14.62 -6.97 10.86
C GLN A 56 13.42 -6.80 9.94
N VAL A 57 13.55 -7.27 8.69
CA VAL A 57 12.43 -7.37 7.76
C VAL A 57 11.80 -8.74 7.90
N ARG A 58 10.47 -8.82 8.00
CA ARG A 58 9.71 -10.08 8.13
C ARG A 58 8.52 -10.13 7.18
N ARG A 59 8.09 -11.35 6.86
CA ARG A 59 6.85 -11.64 6.13
C ARG A 59 5.66 -11.78 7.09
N GLU A 60 4.47 -12.06 6.54
CA GLU A 60 3.24 -12.33 7.28
C GLU A 60 3.36 -13.47 8.31
N ASP A 61 4.24 -14.44 8.07
CA ASP A 61 4.47 -15.63 8.88
C ASP A 61 5.67 -15.51 9.84
N ASP A 62 6.15 -14.27 10.07
CA ASP A 62 7.33 -13.94 10.87
C ASP A 62 8.68 -14.44 10.32
N THR A 63 8.69 -15.03 9.13
CA THR A 63 9.92 -15.46 8.46
C THR A 63 10.80 -14.23 8.17
N PRO A 64 12.08 -14.23 8.61
CA PRO A 64 12.99 -13.14 8.33
C PRO A 64 13.33 -13.07 6.85
N VAL A 65 13.44 -11.85 6.33
CA VAL A 65 13.84 -11.54 4.96
C VAL A 65 15.19 -10.84 4.99
N GLU A 66 16.13 -11.35 4.21
CA GLU A 66 17.46 -10.75 4.11
C GLU A 66 17.43 -9.41 3.36
N GLY A 67 18.16 -8.44 3.90
CA GLY A 67 18.38 -7.12 3.33
C GLY A 67 17.57 -6.02 4.02
N ARG A 68 17.63 -4.81 3.45
CA ARG A 68 16.84 -3.67 3.92
C ARG A 68 15.42 -3.77 3.39
N PHE A 69 14.49 -3.04 4.02
CA PHE A 69 13.08 -3.07 3.66
C PHE A 69 12.84 -2.71 2.19
N LEU A 70 13.48 -1.65 1.69
CA LEU A 70 13.33 -1.22 0.29
C LEU A 70 13.94 -2.21 -0.70
N ASP A 71 15.06 -2.86 -0.36
CA ASP A 71 15.68 -3.88 -1.21
C ASP A 71 14.78 -5.13 -1.33
N ALA A 72 14.13 -5.52 -0.22
CA ALA A 72 13.17 -6.61 -0.20
C ALA A 72 11.90 -6.26 -1.00
N LEU A 73 11.37 -5.05 -0.83
CA LEU A 73 10.21 -4.55 -1.57
C LEU A 73 10.49 -4.49 -3.08
N ASP A 74 11.67 -3.99 -3.49
CA ASP A 74 12.07 -3.96 -4.89
C ASP A 74 12.13 -5.37 -5.49
N ARG A 75 12.67 -6.35 -4.75
CA ARG A 75 12.72 -7.74 -5.19
C ARG A 75 11.33 -8.33 -5.42
N ASP A 76 10.42 -8.15 -4.46
CA ASP A 76 9.05 -8.65 -4.54
C ASP A 76 8.27 -7.91 -5.65
N TRP A 77 8.53 -6.62 -5.86
CA TRP A 77 7.96 -5.86 -6.98
C TRP A 77 8.46 -6.37 -8.34
N GLN A 78 9.77 -6.61 -8.50
CA GLN A 78 10.33 -7.12 -9.75
C GLN A 78 9.75 -8.49 -10.11
N ALA A 79 9.58 -9.37 -9.12
CA ALA A 79 9.00 -10.70 -9.31
C ALA A 79 7.54 -10.65 -9.81
N LEU A 80 6.80 -9.60 -9.45
CA LEU A 80 5.40 -9.40 -9.81
C LEU A 80 5.19 -8.38 -10.93
N ARG A 81 6.27 -7.93 -11.58
CA ARG A 81 6.23 -6.81 -12.54
C ARG A 81 5.40 -7.16 -13.77
N THR A 82 4.36 -6.38 -14.02
CA THR A 82 3.52 -6.48 -15.21
C THR A 82 3.85 -5.40 -16.24
N ALA A 83 3.74 -5.71 -17.53
CA ALA A 83 3.84 -4.71 -18.58
C ALA A 83 2.72 -3.67 -18.47
N ARG A 84 3.03 -2.40 -18.78
CA ARG A 84 2.04 -1.31 -18.78
C ARG A 84 1.25 -1.34 -20.08
N ALA A 85 -0.02 -1.77 -20.03
CA ALA A 85 -0.90 -1.68 -21.19
C ALA A 85 -1.39 -0.23 -21.40
N SER A 86 -1.51 0.18 -22.66
CA SER A 86 -1.99 1.52 -23.06
C SER A 86 -3.46 1.77 -22.71
N ALA A 87 -4.28 0.71 -22.65
CA ALA A 87 -5.70 0.77 -22.30
C ALA A 87 -5.97 1.15 -20.83
N ASP A 88 -4.96 1.07 -19.96
CA ASP A 88 -5.10 1.33 -18.52
C ASP A 88 -4.75 2.77 -18.12
N ALA A 89 -4.74 3.72 -19.07
CA ALA A 89 -4.19 5.07 -18.88
C ALA A 89 -4.99 5.97 -17.93
N GLY A 90 -6.24 5.61 -17.61
CA GLY A 90 -7.14 6.43 -16.78
C GLY A 90 -7.23 6.03 -15.31
N VAL A 91 -6.78 4.83 -14.94
CA VAL A 91 -6.96 4.27 -13.59
C VAL A 91 -5.68 4.44 -12.76
N PRO A 92 -5.74 5.05 -11.56
CA PRO A 92 -4.55 5.40 -10.78
C PRO A 92 -3.90 4.19 -10.09
N PHE A 93 -4.66 3.11 -9.82
CA PHE A 93 -4.18 1.91 -9.15
C PHE A 93 -4.66 0.64 -9.85
N ARG A 94 -3.74 -0.31 -10.10
CA ARG A 94 -4.00 -1.51 -10.92
C ARG A 94 -3.61 -2.81 -10.22
N GLY A 95 -3.60 -2.76 -8.89
CA GLY A 95 -2.94 -3.77 -8.07
C GLY A 95 -1.47 -3.41 -7.84
N GLY A 96 -1.01 -3.64 -6.62
CA GLY A 96 0.34 -3.30 -6.18
C GLY A 96 0.45 -3.46 -4.67
N TRP A 97 0.95 -2.43 -4.01
CA TRP A 97 1.25 -2.45 -2.58
C TRP A 97 0.63 -1.22 -1.91
N ALA A 98 0.03 -1.42 -0.73
CA ALA A 98 -0.20 -0.33 0.21
C ALA A 98 1.09 -0.13 1.01
N LEU A 99 1.58 1.11 1.05
CA LEU A 99 2.85 1.45 1.71
C LEU A 99 2.60 2.40 2.87
N LEU A 100 3.19 2.07 4.02
CA LEU A 100 3.37 2.98 5.15
C LEU A 100 4.87 3.03 5.43
N LEU A 101 5.45 4.23 5.37
CA LEU A 101 6.88 4.45 5.55
C LEU A 101 7.04 5.56 6.58
N ASP A 102 7.50 5.22 7.78
CA ASP A 102 7.82 6.21 8.78
C ASP A 102 9.14 6.92 8.46
N TYR A 103 9.34 8.08 9.07
CA TYR A 103 10.54 8.88 8.90
C TYR A 103 11.82 8.10 9.28
N GLU A 104 11.74 7.24 10.30
CA GLU A 104 12.84 6.42 10.81
C GLU A 104 13.42 5.47 9.75
N LEU A 105 12.64 5.10 8.73
CA LEU A 105 13.12 4.31 7.60
C LEU A 105 14.31 4.99 6.88
N ALA A 106 14.42 6.32 6.96
CA ALA A 106 15.54 7.08 6.41
C ALA A 106 16.90 6.60 6.93
N GLY A 107 16.97 6.02 8.14
CA GLY A 107 18.20 5.42 8.66
C GLY A 107 18.72 4.22 7.85
N GLN A 108 17.85 3.52 7.10
CA GLN A 108 18.26 2.49 6.14
C GLN A 108 18.78 3.07 4.82
N ILE A 109 18.42 4.32 4.49
CA ILE A 109 18.80 5.01 3.25
C ILE A 109 20.12 5.77 3.45
N GLU A 110 20.21 6.56 4.51
CA GLU A 110 21.39 7.35 4.87
C GLU A 110 21.92 6.90 6.25
N PRO A 111 22.91 5.99 6.31
CA PRO A 111 23.38 5.41 7.58
C PRO A 111 24.00 6.41 8.57
N VAL A 112 24.29 7.63 8.12
CA VAL A 112 24.74 8.73 8.99
C VAL A 112 23.59 9.24 9.88
N LEU A 113 22.35 9.10 9.42
CA LEU A 113 21.17 9.38 10.22
C LEU A 113 21.04 8.30 11.30
N ARG A 114 20.92 8.72 12.55
CA ARG A 114 20.61 7.86 13.70
C ARG A 114 19.24 8.24 14.25
N PRO A 115 18.15 7.97 13.51
CA PRO A 115 16.82 8.27 13.99
C PRO A 115 16.51 7.44 15.24
N PRO A 116 15.66 7.94 16.15
CA PRO A 116 15.28 7.19 17.34
C PRO A 116 14.52 5.92 16.94
N HIS A 117 14.69 4.84 17.70
CA HIS A 117 13.82 3.67 17.54
C HIS A 117 12.41 4.00 18.03
N ARG A 118 11.40 3.44 17.34
CA ARG A 118 10.02 3.46 17.83
C ARG A 118 9.91 2.72 19.16
N THR A 119 9.14 3.26 20.09
CA THR A 119 8.92 2.68 21.43
C THR A 119 7.52 2.11 21.62
N ASP A 120 6.63 2.29 20.63
CA ASP A 120 5.24 1.84 20.66
C ASP A 120 5.02 0.41 20.13
N GLY A 121 6.10 -0.24 19.68
CA GLY A 121 6.06 -1.60 19.13
C GLY A 121 5.42 -1.71 17.74
N LEU A 122 5.12 -0.58 17.08
CA LEU A 122 4.60 -0.58 15.72
C LEU A 122 5.74 -0.69 14.69
N PRO A 123 5.49 -1.30 13.53
CA PRO A 123 6.49 -1.43 12.49
C PRO A 123 6.76 -0.07 11.82
N PRO A 124 8.03 0.40 11.76
CA PRO A 124 8.39 1.64 11.06
C PRO A 124 8.17 1.62 9.55
N ALA A 125 8.01 0.44 8.93
CA ALA A 125 7.62 0.34 7.53
C ALA A 125 6.77 -0.91 7.27
N LEU A 126 5.76 -0.75 6.41
CA LEU A 126 4.87 -1.81 5.95
C LEU A 126 4.66 -1.72 4.45
N ALA A 127 4.70 -2.87 3.78
CA ALA A 127 4.21 -3.04 2.43
C ALA A 127 3.21 -4.19 2.42
N LEU A 128 1.93 -3.89 2.18
CA LEU A 128 0.86 -4.87 2.14
C LEU A 128 0.47 -5.14 0.69
N ARG A 129 0.52 -6.40 0.27
CA ARG A 129 0.16 -6.80 -1.08
C ARG A 129 -1.33 -6.61 -1.30
N CYS A 130 -1.66 -5.76 -2.28
CA CYS A 130 -3.01 -5.37 -2.62
C CYS A 130 -3.28 -5.63 -4.11
N PRO A 131 -3.78 -6.81 -4.52
CA PRO A 131 -4.00 -7.13 -5.93
C PRO A 131 -5.18 -6.38 -6.55
N ALA A 132 -6.07 -5.80 -5.74
CA ALA A 132 -7.26 -5.09 -6.22
C ALA A 132 -7.52 -3.82 -5.39
N ALA A 133 -8.42 -2.98 -5.89
CA ALA A 133 -8.95 -1.82 -5.16
C ALA A 133 -10.40 -1.56 -5.57
N VAL A 134 -11.16 -0.94 -4.67
CA VAL A 134 -12.39 -0.23 -5.01
C VAL A 134 -12.04 1.21 -5.32
N LEU A 135 -12.57 1.72 -6.41
CA LEU A 135 -12.29 3.07 -6.91
C LEU A 135 -13.61 3.83 -6.97
N ARG A 136 -13.62 5.05 -6.45
CA ARG A 136 -14.74 5.97 -6.60
C ARG A 136 -14.31 7.12 -7.50
N ASP A 137 -15.04 7.32 -8.59
CA ASP A 137 -14.82 8.46 -9.47
C ASP A 137 -15.66 9.63 -8.96
N ARG A 138 -15.02 10.68 -8.46
CA ARG A 138 -15.72 11.83 -7.90
C ARG A 138 -16.51 12.64 -8.94
N GLU A 139 -16.23 12.47 -10.24
CA GLU A 139 -16.97 13.15 -11.32
C GLU A 139 -18.27 12.41 -11.69
N SER A 140 -18.24 11.08 -11.70
CA SER A 140 -19.38 10.26 -12.16
C SER A 140 -20.12 9.49 -11.07
N GLY A 141 -19.56 9.41 -9.85
CA GLY A 141 -20.03 8.53 -8.78
C GLY A 141 -19.27 7.21 -8.77
#